data_AF-A0A2V5K8I6-F1
#
_entry.id   AF-A0A2V5K8I6-F1
#
_cell.length_a   1.000
_cell.length_b   1.000
_cell.length_c   1.000
_cell.angle_alpha   90.00
_cell.angle_beta   90.00
_cell.angle_gamma   90.00
#
_symmetry.space_group_name_H-M   'P 1'
#
loop_
_entity.id
_entity.type
_entity.pdbx_description
1 polymer ?
#
loop_
_entity_poly.entity_id
_entity_poly.type
_entity_poly.pdbx_seq_one_letter_code
_entity_poly.pdbx_strand_id
1 'polypeptide(L)'
;MKNVLVTGYRAHELQIFDEKHKGIVYIKKAIARKLVPLAEEGLEWVVTPGQYGVDLWACEVVIELKKRFPQLKLSILTAYANPEEKWKEERQTYYRDILKRVDYYGAVSKQPYAGAWQLQARDELLFRKTEGIILFYDEDAGEGSPRFYKERALKKQARDGYRIIGIVSEDVQAIADEEADRYDEPPPERGEPDFEPD
;
A
#
# COMPACT_ATOMS: atom_id res chain seq x y z
N MET A 1 -13.85 -10.25 -5.75
CA MET A 1 -12.80 -10.24 -4.71
C MET A 1 -13.29 -9.37 -3.57
N LYS A 2 -13.42 -9.91 -2.36
CA LYS A 2 -13.86 -9.20 -1.16
C LYS A 2 -12.70 -8.74 -0.29
N ASN A 3 -11.65 -9.55 -0.17
CA ASN A 3 -10.51 -9.26 0.68
C ASN A 3 -9.20 -9.27 -0.12
N VAL A 4 -8.43 -8.19 -0.06
CA VAL A 4 -7.12 -8.08 -0.72
C VAL A 4 -6.00 -7.80 0.29
N LEU A 5 -4.89 -8.52 0.15
CA LEU A 5 -3.65 -8.23 0.86
C LEU A 5 -2.92 -7.10 0.13
N VAL A 6 -2.50 -6.05 0.82
CA VAL A 6 -1.60 -5.04 0.26
C VAL A 6 -0.29 -5.03 1.05
N THR A 7 0.82 -5.25 0.35
CA THR A 7 2.16 -5.22 0.94
C THR A 7 3.21 -4.93 -0.11
N GLY A 8 4.46 -4.75 0.33
CA GLY A 8 5.58 -4.46 -0.56
C GLY A 8 6.82 -4.08 0.24
N TYR A 9 7.70 -3.33 -0.39
CA TYR A 9 8.97 -2.92 0.23
C TYR A 9 8.80 -2.18 1.55
N ARG A 10 9.72 -2.45 2.47
CA ARG A 10 9.97 -1.61 3.65
C ARG A 10 10.61 -0.32 3.19
N ALA A 11 10.39 0.76 3.94
CA ALA A 11 10.87 2.09 3.53
C ALA A 11 12.39 2.13 3.24
N HIS A 12 13.21 1.45 4.05
CA HIS A 12 14.66 1.40 3.85
C HIS A 12 15.09 0.60 2.61
N GLU A 13 14.29 -0.36 2.15
CA GLU A 13 14.56 -1.10 0.90
C GLU A 13 14.38 -0.17 -0.30
N LEU A 14 13.52 0.86 -0.18
CA LEU A 14 13.34 1.92 -1.17
C LEU A 14 14.24 3.15 -0.95
N GLN A 15 15.21 3.08 -0.02
CA GLN A 15 16.03 4.22 0.39
C GLN A 15 15.22 5.42 0.92
N ILE A 16 14.03 5.18 1.46
CA ILE A 16 13.14 6.19 2.06
C ILE A 16 13.31 6.16 3.59
N PHE A 17 13.87 7.24 4.14
CA PHE A 17 14.20 7.32 5.57
C PHE A 17 13.27 8.19 6.40
N ASP A 18 12.51 9.08 5.74
CA ASP A 18 11.56 10.01 6.36
C ASP A 18 10.27 10.14 5.55
N GLU A 19 9.24 10.71 6.17
CA GLU A 19 7.89 10.84 5.61
C GLU A 19 7.73 11.99 4.61
N LYS A 20 8.73 12.89 4.51
CA LYS A 20 8.71 14.02 3.57
C LYS A 20 9.26 13.64 2.20
N HIS A 21 9.71 12.39 2.05
CA HIS A 21 10.25 11.90 0.79
C HIS A 21 9.20 11.98 -0.33
N LYS A 22 9.49 12.75 -1.39
CA LYS A 22 8.55 13.04 -2.49
C LYS A 22 8.03 11.77 -3.17
N GLY A 23 8.85 10.72 -3.24
CA GLY A 23 8.47 9.42 -3.81
C GLY A 23 7.26 8.76 -3.14
N ILE A 24 7.00 9.04 -1.85
CA ILE A 24 5.86 8.45 -1.12
C ILE A 24 4.53 8.84 -1.79
N VAL A 25 4.41 10.07 -2.28
CA VAL A 25 3.20 10.55 -2.95
C VAL A 25 2.88 9.71 -4.19
N TYR A 26 3.89 9.40 -5.01
CA TYR A 26 3.71 8.61 -6.23
C TYR A 26 3.43 7.14 -5.92
N ILE A 27 4.06 6.58 -4.87
CA ILE A 27 3.76 5.22 -4.40
C ILE A 27 2.30 5.12 -3.94
N LYS A 28 1.81 6.10 -3.16
CA LYS A 28 0.41 6.15 -2.73
C LYS A 28 -0.54 6.24 -3.91
N LYS A 29 -0.19 7.01 -4.95
CA LYS A 29 -0.97 7.09 -6.20
C LYS A 29 -0.98 5.75 -6.95
N ALA A 30 0.16 5.05 -7.03
CA ALA A 30 0.22 3.72 -7.64
C ALA A 30 -0.69 2.72 -6.93
N ILE A 31 -0.64 2.70 -5.59
CA ILE A 31 -1.51 1.86 -4.77
C ILE A 31 -2.99 2.23 -5.00
N ALA A 32 -3.32 3.53 -5.02
CA ALA A 32 -4.68 3.99 -5.28
C ALA A 32 -5.19 3.57 -6.67
N ARG A 33 -4.36 3.66 -7.73
CA ARG A 33 -4.69 3.21 -9.09
C ARG A 33 -5.08 1.73 -9.13
N LYS A 34 -4.50 0.88 -8.28
CA LYS A 34 -4.87 -0.55 -8.18
C LYS A 34 -6.09 -0.78 -7.28
N LEU A 35 -6.26 -0.01 -6.21
CA LEU A 35 -7.36 -0.19 -5.25
C LEU A 35 -8.70 0.37 -5.74
N VAL A 36 -8.71 1.48 -6.47
CA VAL A 36 -9.97 2.13 -6.92
C VAL A 36 -10.84 1.21 -7.78
N PRO A 37 -10.32 0.54 -8.83
CA PRO A 37 -11.13 -0.39 -9.61
C PRO A 37 -11.67 -1.55 -8.77
N LEU A 38 -10.87 -2.07 -7.83
CA LEU A 38 -11.32 -3.14 -6.94
C LEU A 38 -12.45 -2.66 -6.02
N ALA A 39 -12.37 -1.43 -5.50
CA ALA A 39 -13.43 -0.83 -4.68
C ALA A 39 -14.73 -0.63 -5.47
N GLU A 40 -14.63 -0.23 -6.74
CA GLU A 40 -15.77 -0.13 -7.68
C GLU A 40 -16.37 -1.51 -7.99
N GLU A 41 -15.54 -2.57 -8.05
CA GLU A 41 -15.94 -3.98 -8.18
C GLU A 41 -16.45 -4.61 -6.86
N GLY A 42 -16.54 -3.85 -5.77
CA GLY A 42 -17.11 -4.31 -4.50
C GLY A 42 -16.12 -4.97 -3.52
N LEU A 43 -14.84 -4.59 -3.57
CA LEU A 43 -13.85 -4.86 -2.53
C LEU A 43 -14.35 -4.34 -1.17
N GLU A 44 -14.21 -5.16 -0.13
CA GLU A 44 -14.65 -4.83 1.23
C GLU A 44 -13.48 -4.61 2.19
N TRP A 45 -12.43 -5.42 2.11
CA TRP A 45 -11.30 -5.34 3.04
C TRP A 45 -9.97 -5.21 2.32
N VAL A 46 -9.19 -4.22 2.77
CA VAL A 46 -7.75 -4.16 2.57
C VAL A 46 -7.07 -4.63 3.86
N VAL A 47 -6.24 -5.65 3.74
CA VAL A 47 -5.50 -6.25 4.86
C VAL A 47 -4.01 -6.06 4.64
N THR A 48 -3.26 -5.68 5.67
CA THR A 48 -1.81 -5.47 5.57
C THR A 48 -1.04 -5.92 6.83
N PRO A 49 0.24 -6.32 6.74
CA PRO A 49 1.07 -6.66 7.91
C PRO A 49 1.41 -5.49 8.84
N GLY A 50 1.34 -4.25 8.35
CA GLY A 50 1.57 -3.03 9.12
C GLY A 50 3.05 -2.64 9.30
N GLN A 51 3.95 -3.06 8.40
CA GLN A 51 5.36 -2.70 8.46
C GLN A 51 5.63 -1.28 7.94
N TYR A 52 6.58 -0.55 8.56
CA TYR A 52 6.97 0.78 8.05
C TYR A 52 7.48 0.73 6.59
N GLY A 53 6.75 1.41 5.69
CA GLY A 53 6.92 1.33 4.24
C GLY A 53 5.57 1.21 3.53
N VAL A 54 5.52 0.40 2.48
CA VAL A 54 4.34 0.21 1.63
C VAL A 54 3.08 -0.15 2.40
N ASP A 55 3.19 -1.01 3.42
CA ASP A 55 2.02 -1.40 4.24
C ASP A 55 1.33 -0.18 4.89
N LEU A 56 2.09 0.74 5.47
CA LEU A 56 1.53 1.93 6.12
C LEU A 56 1.06 2.97 5.10
N TRP A 57 1.76 3.13 3.98
CA TRP A 57 1.30 4.02 2.91
C TRP A 57 0.00 3.52 2.28
N ALA A 58 -0.17 2.20 2.15
CA ALA A 58 -1.43 1.61 1.75
C ALA A 58 -2.55 1.89 2.76
N CYS A 59 -2.26 1.88 4.06
CA CYS A 59 -3.23 2.27 5.09
C CYS A 59 -3.73 3.70 4.86
N GLU A 60 -2.83 4.65 4.65
CA GLU A 60 -3.21 6.04 4.37
C GLU A 60 -4.07 6.16 3.12
N VAL A 61 -3.72 5.44 2.04
CA VAL A 61 -4.51 5.42 0.80
C VAL A 61 -5.92 4.91 1.08
N VAL A 62 -6.06 3.81 1.83
CA VAL A 62 -7.37 3.23 2.15
C VAL A 62 -8.18 4.19 3.03
N ILE A 63 -7.57 4.82 4.02
CA ILE A 63 -8.22 5.81 4.89
C ILE A 63 -8.81 6.95 4.07
N GLU A 64 -8.10 7.43 3.04
CA GLU A 64 -8.61 8.43 2.12
C GLU A 64 -9.70 7.88 1.20
N LEU A 65 -9.51 6.68 0.64
CA LEU A 65 -10.50 6.05 -0.23
C LEU A 65 -11.82 5.77 0.48
N LYS A 66 -11.83 5.52 1.79
CA LYS A 66 -13.05 5.37 2.60
C LYS A 66 -13.99 6.57 2.54
N LYS A 67 -13.49 7.77 2.23
CA LYS A 67 -14.32 8.96 2.00
C LYS A 67 -15.22 8.81 0.76
N ARG A 68 -14.72 8.10 -0.27
CA ARG A 68 -15.44 7.81 -1.53
C ARG A 68 -16.14 6.45 -1.50
N PHE A 69 -15.58 5.48 -0.77
CA PHE A 69 -16.07 4.11 -0.67
C PHE A 69 -16.28 3.73 0.82
N PRO A 70 -17.37 4.18 1.47
CA PRO A 70 -17.58 3.99 2.91
C PRO A 70 -17.68 2.52 3.36
N GLN A 71 -17.97 1.60 2.44
CA GLN A 71 -18.00 0.17 2.68
C GLN A 71 -16.60 -0.46 2.82
N LEU A 72 -15.56 0.22 2.33
CA LEU A 72 -14.19 -0.27 2.37
C LEU A 72 -13.68 -0.23 3.82
N LYS A 73 -13.01 -1.30 4.22
CA LYS A 73 -12.47 -1.48 5.56
C LYS A 73 -10.98 -1.77 5.50
N LEU A 74 -10.27 -1.32 6.52
CA LEU A 74 -8.84 -1.45 6.67
C LEU A 74 -8.52 -2.32 7.89
N SER A 75 -7.68 -3.34 7.68
CA SER A 75 -7.18 -4.21 8.74
C SER A 75 -5.66 -4.26 8.75
N ILE A 76 -5.06 -4.15 9.94
CA ILE A 76 -3.66 -4.46 10.17
C ILE A 76 -3.54 -5.75 10.99
N LEU A 77 -2.81 -6.73 10.45
CA LEU A 77 -2.52 -8.01 11.12
C LEU A 77 -1.03 -8.17 11.35
N THR A 78 -0.58 -7.91 12.58
CA THR A 78 0.84 -8.03 12.94
C THR A 78 1.18 -9.45 13.36
N ALA A 79 2.46 -9.80 13.29
CA ALA A 79 2.94 -11.12 13.70
C ALA A 79 3.01 -11.26 15.23
N TYR A 80 3.32 -10.17 15.91
CA TYR A 80 3.52 -10.09 17.34
C TYR A 80 3.05 -8.72 17.87
N ALA A 81 2.93 -8.60 19.18
CA ALA A 81 2.49 -7.37 19.83
C ALA A 81 3.53 -6.25 19.69
N ASN A 82 3.04 -5.00 19.53
CA ASN A 82 3.83 -3.76 19.54
C ASN A 82 5.06 -3.77 18.60
N PRO A 83 4.88 -4.04 17.29
CA PRO A 83 6.01 -4.12 16.36
C PRO A 83 6.80 -2.81 16.23
N GLU A 84 6.19 -1.68 16.59
CA GLU A 84 6.79 -0.36 16.50
C GLU A 84 7.68 0.02 17.68
N GLU A 85 7.70 -0.74 18.78
CA GLU A 85 8.36 -0.37 20.04
C GLU A 85 9.85 -0.01 19.88
N LYS A 86 10.52 -0.63 18.89
CA LYS A 86 11.95 -0.38 18.57
C LYS A 86 12.17 0.68 17.48
N TRP A 87 11.12 1.29 16.95
CA TRP A 87 11.24 2.36 15.95
C TRP A 87 11.54 3.70 16.62
N LYS A 88 12.01 4.67 15.84
CA LYS A 88 12.16 6.06 16.31
C LYS A 88 10.79 6.64 16.68
N GLU A 89 10.77 7.59 17.61
CA GLU A 89 9.55 8.16 18.19
C GLU A 89 8.59 8.74 17.14
N GLU A 90 9.12 9.37 16.09
CA GLU A 90 8.32 9.91 15.00
C GLU A 90 7.56 8.80 14.27
N ARG A 91 8.23 7.67 14.01
CA ARG A 91 7.63 6.50 13.36
C ARG A 91 6.64 5.77 14.26
N GLN A 92 6.87 5.75 15.58
CA GLN A 92 5.91 5.20 16.54
C GLN A 92 4.63 6.05 16.54
N THR A 93 4.78 7.37 16.58
CA THR A 93 3.65 8.32 16.53
C THR A 93 2.85 8.12 15.24
N TYR A 94 3.53 8.09 14.09
CA TYR A 94 2.91 7.85 12.79
C TYR A 94 2.11 6.53 12.75
N TYR A 95 2.72 5.43 13.20
CA TYR A 95 2.06 4.13 13.24
C TYR A 95 0.81 4.13 14.13
N ARG A 96 0.92 4.70 15.34
CA ARG A 96 -0.20 4.79 16.29
C ARG A 96 -1.33 5.68 15.77
N ASP A 97 -1.01 6.71 15.01
CA ASP A 97 -2.02 7.58 14.38
C ASP A 97 -2.77 6.88 13.25
N ILE A 98 -2.11 5.97 12.52
CA ILE A 98 -2.77 5.06 11.58
C ILE A 98 -3.67 4.08 12.34
N LEU A 99 -3.18 3.46 13.42
CA LEU A 99 -3.96 2.49 14.20
C LEU A 99 -5.28 3.04 14.74
N LYS A 100 -5.37 4.34 15.04
CA LYS A 100 -6.63 4.99 15.45
C LYS A 100 -7.70 5.01 14.36
N ARG A 101 -7.32 4.78 13.10
CA ARG A 101 -8.16 4.94 11.90
C ARG A 101 -8.43 3.62 11.17
N VAL A 102 -7.85 2.51 11.63
CA VAL A 102 -8.13 1.17 11.07
C VAL A 102 -9.42 0.60 11.66
N ASP A 103 -10.15 -0.18 10.87
CA ASP A 103 -11.37 -0.86 11.32
C ASP A 103 -11.05 -2.10 12.17
N TYR A 104 -9.87 -2.70 11.95
CA TYR A 104 -9.40 -3.82 12.74
C TYR A 104 -7.88 -3.80 12.91
N TYR A 105 -7.42 -4.04 14.13
CA TYR A 105 -6.02 -4.29 14.45
C TYR A 105 -5.94 -5.59 15.26
N GLY A 106 -5.06 -6.50 14.85
CA GLY A 106 -4.85 -7.75 15.57
C GLY A 106 -3.43 -8.27 15.43
N ALA A 107 -2.88 -8.80 16.53
CA ALA A 107 -1.61 -9.52 16.52
C ALA A 107 -1.85 -11.02 16.54
N VAL A 108 -1.20 -11.78 15.66
CA VAL A 108 -1.29 -13.25 15.62
C VAL A 108 -0.73 -13.86 16.91
N SER A 109 0.37 -13.30 17.42
CA SER A 109 0.90 -13.57 18.75
C SER A 109 0.68 -12.35 19.65
N LYS A 110 0.10 -12.57 20.84
CA LYS A 110 0.03 -11.53 21.88
C LYS A 110 1.37 -11.30 22.59
N GLN A 111 2.34 -12.18 22.39
CA GLN A 111 3.70 -12.05 22.92
C GLN A 111 4.56 -11.16 22.02
N PRO A 112 5.63 -10.53 22.56
CA PRO A 112 6.67 -9.88 21.76
C PRO A 112 7.32 -10.82 20.75
N TYR A 113 8.20 -10.28 19.90
CA TYR A 113 8.94 -11.07 18.93
C TYR A 113 9.78 -12.16 19.62
N ALA A 114 9.49 -13.42 19.29
CA ALA A 114 10.12 -14.62 19.81
C ALA A 114 10.74 -15.49 18.71
N GLY A 115 10.40 -15.28 17.44
CA GLY A 115 11.03 -15.98 16.33
C GLY A 115 10.27 -15.95 15.01
N ALA A 116 10.88 -16.49 13.97
CA ALA A 116 10.36 -16.49 12.60
C ALA A 116 9.00 -17.20 12.46
N TRP A 117 8.67 -18.13 13.35
CA TRP A 117 7.37 -18.82 13.37
C TRP A 117 6.19 -17.84 13.50
N GLN A 118 6.36 -16.72 14.21
CA GLN A 118 5.31 -15.69 14.32
C GLN A 118 5.07 -15.00 12.97
N LEU A 119 6.14 -14.72 12.22
CA LEU A 119 6.07 -14.14 10.88
C LEU A 119 5.39 -15.13 9.92
N GLN A 120 5.80 -16.40 9.95
CA GLN A 120 5.21 -17.45 9.11
C GLN A 120 3.71 -17.63 9.37
N ALA A 121 3.31 -17.65 10.65
CA ALA A 121 1.92 -17.78 11.08
C ALA A 121 1.06 -16.57 10.66
N ARG A 122 1.61 -15.35 10.77
CA ARG A 122 0.97 -14.13 10.23
C ARG A 122 0.76 -14.25 8.74
N ASP A 123 1.80 -14.59 8.00
CA ASP A 123 1.74 -14.67 6.55
C ASP A 123 0.73 -15.74 6.11
N GLU A 124 0.66 -16.87 6.83
CA GLU A 124 -0.36 -17.89 6.59
C GLU A 124 -1.77 -17.38 6.81
N LEU A 125 -2.00 -16.65 7.91
CA LEU A 125 -3.29 -16.05 8.17
C LEU A 125 -3.68 -15.05 7.07
N LEU A 126 -2.75 -14.20 6.65
CA LEU A 126 -2.96 -13.20 5.59
C LEU A 126 -3.38 -13.87 4.27
N PHE A 127 -2.61 -14.85 3.78
CA PHE A 127 -2.93 -15.58 2.55
C PHE A 127 -4.20 -16.42 2.65
N ARG A 128 -4.59 -16.86 3.85
CA ARG A 128 -5.84 -17.59 4.07
C ARG A 128 -7.07 -16.67 4.09
N LYS A 129 -6.91 -15.42 4.54
CA LYS A 129 -8.02 -14.46 4.72
C LYS A 129 -8.31 -13.61 3.48
N THR A 130 -7.46 -13.68 2.46
CA THR A 130 -7.51 -12.84 1.27
C THR A 130 -7.68 -13.69 0.01
N GLU A 131 -8.23 -13.08 -1.04
CA GLU A 131 -8.46 -13.69 -2.36
C GLU A 131 -7.44 -13.22 -3.40
N GLY A 132 -6.65 -12.20 -3.06
CA GLY A 132 -5.54 -11.74 -3.88
C GLY A 132 -4.62 -10.79 -3.15
N ILE A 133 -3.54 -10.42 -3.82
CA ILE A 133 -2.51 -9.52 -3.32
C ILE A 133 -2.25 -8.37 -4.30
N ILE A 134 -2.15 -7.16 -3.79
CA ILE A 134 -1.44 -6.06 -4.45
C ILE A 134 -0.04 -6.02 -3.85
N LEU A 135 0.96 -6.26 -4.69
CA LEU A 135 2.35 -6.37 -4.27
C LEU A 135 3.18 -5.31 -4.97
N PHE A 136 3.73 -4.37 -4.20
CA PHE A 136 4.79 -3.51 -4.71
C PHE A 136 6.13 -4.23 -4.56
N TYR A 137 6.59 -4.79 -5.67
CA TYR A 137 7.85 -5.50 -5.76
C TYR A 137 8.33 -5.56 -7.20
N ASP A 138 9.62 -5.27 -7.37
CA ASP A 138 10.34 -5.29 -8.63
C ASP A 138 11.45 -6.35 -8.52
N GLU A 139 11.41 -7.36 -9.40
CA GLU A 139 12.38 -8.45 -9.41
C GLU A 139 13.73 -8.02 -9.96
N ASP A 140 13.75 -7.02 -10.85
CA ASP A 140 14.95 -6.56 -11.52
C ASP A 140 15.76 -5.62 -10.62
N ALA A 141 15.09 -4.96 -9.65
CA ALA A 141 15.71 -4.10 -8.64
C ALA A 141 16.49 -4.86 -7.53
N GLY A 142 16.40 -6.20 -7.49
CA GLY A 142 17.17 -7.06 -6.57
C GLY A 142 16.36 -7.80 -5.51
N GLU A 143 17.07 -8.50 -4.61
CA GLU A 143 16.43 -9.24 -3.52
C GLU A 143 15.85 -8.30 -2.46
N GLY A 144 14.58 -8.52 -2.10
CA GLY A 144 13.90 -7.78 -1.05
C GLY A 144 12.94 -8.67 -0.28
N SER A 145 12.53 -8.21 0.90
CA SER A 145 11.54 -8.86 1.75
C SER A 145 10.21 -9.20 1.04
N PRO A 146 9.75 -8.44 0.01
CA PRO A 146 8.53 -8.80 -0.73
C PRO A 146 8.65 -10.06 -1.59
N ARG A 147 9.87 -10.54 -1.89
CA ARG A 147 10.10 -11.75 -2.69
C ARG A 147 9.40 -12.97 -2.09
N PHE A 148 9.43 -13.12 -0.76
CA PHE A 148 8.75 -14.20 -0.05
C PHE A 148 7.22 -14.16 -0.24
N TYR A 149 6.63 -12.97 -0.30
CA TYR A 149 5.21 -12.81 -0.62
C TYR A 149 4.92 -13.16 -2.08
N LYS A 150 5.78 -12.77 -3.02
CA LYS A 150 5.63 -13.13 -4.44
C LYS A 150 5.64 -14.64 -4.65
N GLU A 151 6.66 -15.33 -4.12
CA GLU A 151 6.77 -16.79 -4.22
C GLU A 151 5.54 -17.50 -3.66
N ARG A 152 5.06 -17.04 -2.50
CA ARG A 152 3.91 -17.63 -1.82
C ARG A 152 2.60 -17.35 -2.56
N ALA A 153 2.46 -16.16 -3.13
CA ALA A 153 1.34 -15.79 -3.97
C ALA A 153 1.28 -16.63 -5.25
N LEU A 154 2.42 -16.85 -5.93
CA LEU A 154 2.51 -17.70 -7.12
C LEU A 154 2.11 -19.15 -6.82
N LYS A 155 2.61 -19.71 -5.71
CA LYS A 155 2.20 -21.06 -5.26
C LYS A 155 0.69 -21.15 -5.00
N LYS A 156 0.11 -20.13 -4.37
CA LYS A 156 -1.33 -20.08 -4.09
C LYS A 156 -2.15 -19.88 -5.38
N GLN A 157 -1.68 -19.03 -6.29
CA GLN A 157 -2.29 -18.81 -7.60
C GLN A 157 -2.38 -20.12 -8.40
N ALA A 158 -1.28 -20.88 -8.49
CA ALA A 158 -1.25 -22.17 -9.17
C ALA A 158 -2.21 -23.21 -8.55
N ARG A 159 -2.49 -23.11 -7.24
CA ARG A 159 -3.34 -24.05 -6.51
C ARG A 159 -4.82 -23.70 -6.57
N ASP A 160 -5.17 -22.43 -6.36
CA ASP A 160 -6.56 -22.00 -6.13
C ASP A 160 -6.95 -20.69 -6.83
N GLY A 161 -6.14 -20.20 -7.77
CA GLY A 161 -6.48 -19.02 -8.60
C GLY A 161 -6.32 -17.67 -7.90
N TYR A 162 -5.58 -17.62 -6.79
CA TYR A 162 -5.26 -16.37 -6.08
C TYR A 162 -4.74 -15.28 -7.02
N ARG A 163 -5.39 -14.10 -6.97
CA ARG A 163 -5.08 -13.00 -7.89
C ARG A 163 -3.83 -12.25 -7.42
N ILE A 164 -2.93 -11.96 -8.34
CA ILE A 164 -1.70 -11.20 -8.08
C ILE A 164 -1.76 -9.92 -8.92
N ILE A 165 -1.62 -8.77 -8.27
CA ILE A 165 -1.65 -7.45 -8.88
C ILE A 165 -0.32 -6.78 -8.54
N GLY A 166 0.55 -6.63 -9.54
CA GLY A 166 1.86 -6.02 -9.38
C GLY A 166 1.81 -4.50 -9.38
N ILE A 167 2.68 -3.90 -8.57
CA ILE A 167 3.19 -2.54 -8.76
C ILE A 167 4.70 -2.70 -8.89
N VAL A 168 5.30 -2.11 -9.92
CA VAL A 168 6.76 -2.09 -10.15
C VAL A 168 7.29 -0.65 -10.08
N SER A 169 8.61 -0.49 -10.11
CA SER A 169 9.25 0.82 -10.02
C SER A 169 8.83 1.74 -11.17
N GLU A 170 8.66 1.17 -12.36
CA GLU A 170 8.23 1.87 -13.58
C GLU A 170 6.82 2.42 -13.45
N ASP A 171 5.90 1.71 -12.77
CA ASP A 171 4.54 2.22 -12.50
C ASP A 171 4.61 3.52 -11.68
N VAL A 172 5.54 3.60 -10.73
CA VAL A 172 5.71 4.76 -9.84
C VAL A 172 6.39 5.91 -10.60
N GLN A 173 7.38 5.60 -11.44
CA GLN A 173 8.06 6.60 -12.29
C GLN A 173 7.11 7.21 -13.31
N ALA A 174 6.34 6.39 -14.02
CA ALA A 174 5.35 6.87 -14.99
C ALA A 174 4.35 7.86 -14.35
N ILE A 175 3.91 7.60 -13.12
CA ILE A 175 3.03 8.54 -12.39
C ILE A 175 3.74 9.87 -12.09
N ALA A 176 5.03 9.83 -11.76
CA ALA A 176 5.79 11.04 -11.47
C ALA A 176 5.97 11.88 -12.75
N ASP A 177 6.28 11.23 -13.87
CA ASP A 177 6.48 11.88 -15.17
C ASP A 177 5.18 12.50 -15.68
N GLU A 178 4.06 11.76 -15.64
CA GLU A 178 2.73 12.27 -15.99
C GLU A 178 2.29 13.53 -15.18
N GLU A 179 2.85 13.73 -13.98
CA GLU A 179 2.59 14.93 -13.21
C GLU A 179 3.55 16.06 -13.53
N ALA A 180 4.83 15.75 -13.77
CA ALA A 180 5.78 16.75 -14.24
C ALA A 180 5.28 17.39 -15.55
N ASP A 181 4.86 16.57 -16.51
CA ASP A 181 4.36 17.02 -17.82
C ASP A 181 3.09 17.89 -17.69
N ARG A 182 2.20 17.58 -16.73
CA ARG A 182 0.99 18.39 -16.47
C ARG A 182 1.30 19.76 -15.87
N TYR A 183 2.44 19.93 -15.20
CA TYR A 183 2.86 21.23 -14.69
C TYR A 183 3.59 22.07 -15.75
N ASP A 184 4.14 21.43 -16.79
CA ASP A 184 4.82 22.08 -17.91
C ASP A 184 3.87 22.42 -19.08
N GLU A 185 2.60 22.00 -19.03
CA GLU A 185 1.59 22.41 -20.02
C GLU A 185 1.24 23.90 -19.83
N PRO A 186 1.45 24.76 -20.85
CA PRO A 186 1.12 26.18 -20.73
C PRO A 186 -0.39 26.32 -20.47
N PRO A 187 -0.82 27.26 -19.61
CA PRO A 187 -2.23 27.47 -19.35
C PRO A 187 -2.95 27.71 -20.69
N PRO A 188 -4.18 27.18 -20.86
CA PRO A 188 -4.93 27.39 -22.10
C PRO A 188 -4.99 28.88 -22.37
N GLU A 189 -4.60 29.28 -23.59
CA GLU A 189 -4.69 30.67 -24.04
C GLU A 189 -6.11 31.16 -23.74
N ARG A 190 -6.24 32.12 -22.83
CA ARG A 190 -7.52 32.81 -22.66
C ARG A 190 -7.77 33.51 -23.98
N GLY A 191 -8.69 32.97 -24.77
CA GLY A 191 -9.21 33.66 -25.95
C GLY A 191 -9.57 35.08 -25.54
N GLU A 192 -8.96 36.06 -26.19
CA GLU A 192 -9.27 37.46 -25.98
C GLU A 192 -10.78 37.64 -26.19
N PRO A 193 -11.48 38.36 -25.29
CA PRO A 193 -12.86 38.71 -25.57
C PRO A 193 -12.85 39.66 -26.77
N ASP A 194 -13.48 39.25 -27.87
CA ASP A 194 -13.75 40.09 -29.03
C ASP A 194 -14.44 41.37 -28.54
N PHE A 195 -13.67 42.45 -28.45
CA PHE A 195 -14.20 43.79 -28.22
C PHE A 195 -14.56 44.34 -29.61
N GLU A 196 -15.81 44.12 -30.03
CA GLU A 196 -16.38 44.87 -31.14
C GLU A 196 -16.62 46.32 -30.67
N PRO A 197 -16.07 47.34 -31.34
CA PRO A 197 -16.41 48.72 -31.06
C PRO A 197 -17.72 49.11 -31.78
N ASP A 198 -18.65 49.69 -31.02
CA ASP A 198 -19.88 50.36 -31.51
C ASP A 198 -19.60 51.51 -32.48
#